data_AF-A0A2N2B160-F1
#
_entry.id   AF-A0A2N2B160-F1
#
_cell.length_a   1.000
_cell.length_b   1.000
_cell.length_c   1.000
_cell.angle_alpha   90.00
_cell.angle_beta   90.00
_cell.angle_gamma   90.00
#
_symmetry.space_group_name_H-M   'P 1'
#
loop_
_entity.id
_entity.type
_entity.pdbx_description
1 polymer ?
#
loop_
_entity_poly.entity_id
_entity_poly.type
_entity_poly.pdbx_seq_one_letter_code
_entity_poly.pdbx_strand_id
1 'polypeptide(L)'
;MCVNKEVRREYIETIALRKLAEIVYDEAFISQLVKVYLNYQLGKNAELVKRREDLKENIIQFSKEIDNLLILASKVSSEALENKLTELEHLKIQSEAEFQRLCNNNNLKEVTEDMLKDSFRIVKQLFETSDIRSCKKLIELYVEKVVIYRDEAIVLYRLHPDMVHSCYEILLNRSSGTLADTTNPNDCVGEPNEVVLCGSKRYSFTSTI
;
A
#
# COMPACT_ATOMS: atom_id res chain seq x y z
N MET A 1 15.55 -31.39 -6.65
CA MET A 1 14.69 -31.34 -7.85
C MET A 1 13.39 -30.65 -7.46
N CYS A 2 13.06 -29.52 -8.10
CA CYS A 2 11.82 -28.81 -7.86
C CYS A 2 10.65 -29.61 -8.46
N VAL A 3 9.63 -29.94 -7.65
CA VAL A 3 8.46 -30.79 -8.03
C VAL A 3 7.26 -29.93 -8.43
N ASN A 4 7.46 -28.63 -8.68
CA ASN A 4 6.35 -27.73 -8.96
C ASN A 4 5.83 -27.93 -10.39
N LYS A 5 4.49 -27.92 -10.52
CA LYS A 5 3.82 -28.11 -11.81
C LYS A 5 4.17 -26.96 -12.74
N GLU A 6 4.48 -27.27 -14.00
CA GLU A 6 4.67 -26.23 -15.02
C GLU A 6 3.32 -25.58 -15.32
N VAL A 7 3.14 -24.33 -14.87
CA VAL A 7 1.89 -23.58 -15.02
C VAL A 7 2.02 -22.59 -16.17
N ARG A 8 1.05 -22.60 -17.08
CA ARG A 8 1.00 -21.64 -18.20
C ARG A 8 0.82 -20.22 -17.68
N ARG A 9 1.53 -19.27 -18.29
CA ARG A 9 1.51 -17.86 -17.90
C ARG A 9 0.11 -17.26 -17.91
N GLU A 10 -0.67 -17.56 -18.94
CA GLU A 10 -2.02 -17.02 -19.14
C GLU A 10 -2.96 -17.42 -17.99
N TYR A 11 -2.75 -18.61 -17.41
CA TYR A 11 -3.50 -19.09 -16.26
C TYR A 11 -3.15 -18.30 -14.99
N ILE A 12 -1.86 -18.00 -14.80
CA ILE A 12 -1.38 -17.17 -13.67
C ILE A 12 -1.94 -15.75 -13.77
N GLU A 13 -1.89 -15.16 -14.96
CA GLU A 13 -2.42 -13.81 -15.20
C GLU A 13 -3.94 -13.74 -14.94
N THR A 14 -4.69 -14.77 -15.38
CA THR A 14 -6.13 -14.86 -15.12
C THR A 14 -6.45 -14.98 -13.64
N ILE A 15 -5.70 -15.78 -12.88
CA ILE A 15 -5.87 -15.89 -11.42
C ILE A 15 -5.60 -14.55 -10.75
N ALA A 16 -4.50 -13.87 -11.12
CA ALA A 16 -4.12 -12.59 -10.55
C ALA A 16 -5.16 -11.51 -10.82
N LEU A 17 -5.73 -11.44 -12.03
CA LEU A 17 -6.77 -10.48 -12.36
C LEU A 17 -8.09 -10.79 -11.64
N ARG A 18 -8.49 -12.07 -11.56
CA ARG A 18 -9.71 -12.48 -10.85
C ARG A 18 -9.67 -12.12 -9.36
N LYS A 19 -8.59 -12.49 -8.67
CA LYS A 19 -8.40 -12.15 -7.26
C LYS A 19 -8.32 -10.64 -7.03
N LEU A 20 -7.72 -9.88 -7.95
CA LEU A 20 -7.68 -8.42 -7.87
C LEU A 20 -9.09 -7.82 -7.98
N ALA A 21 -9.94 -8.34 -8.87
CA ALA A 21 -11.33 -7.90 -8.97
C ALA A 21 -12.09 -8.19 -7.67
N GLU A 22 -11.97 -9.40 -7.11
CA GLU A 22 -12.60 -9.77 -5.83
C GLU A 22 -12.23 -8.79 -4.69
N ILE A 23 -10.97 -8.32 -4.67
CA ILE A 23 -10.48 -7.34 -3.69
C ILE A 23 -11.06 -5.94 -3.96
N VAL A 24 -11.00 -5.47 -5.20
CA VAL A 24 -11.32 -4.08 -5.55
C VAL A 24 -12.82 -3.77 -5.48
N TYR A 25 -13.67 -4.78 -5.70
CA TYR A 25 -15.12 -4.64 -5.59
C TYR A 25 -15.67 -4.82 -4.16
N ASP A 26 -14.84 -5.25 -3.20
CA ASP A 26 -15.20 -5.32 -1.78
C ASP A 26 -14.97 -3.96 -1.09
N GLU A 27 -16.01 -3.13 -0.99
CA GLU A 27 -15.90 -1.82 -0.33
C GLU A 27 -15.57 -1.92 1.18
N ALA A 28 -16.02 -2.99 1.84
CA ALA A 28 -15.72 -3.22 3.26
C ALA A 28 -14.23 -3.56 3.46
N PHE A 29 -13.56 -4.10 2.43
CA PHE A 29 -12.14 -4.37 2.46
C PHE A 29 -11.30 -3.10 2.57
N ILE A 30 -11.74 -1.98 1.98
CA ILE A 30 -10.95 -0.73 2.00
C ILE A 30 -10.73 -0.26 3.43
N SER A 31 -11.80 -0.17 4.23
CA SER A 31 -11.68 0.24 5.64
C SER A 31 -10.88 -0.77 6.48
N GLN A 32 -10.96 -2.07 6.17
CA GLN A 32 -10.13 -3.09 6.82
C GLN A 32 -8.65 -2.91 6.47
N LEU A 33 -8.34 -2.67 5.20
CA LEU A 33 -7.00 -2.50 4.67
C LEU A 33 -6.28 -1.30 5.31
N VAL A 34 -6.98 -0.16 5.44
CA VAL A 34 -6.46 1.03 6.14
C VAL A 34 -6.08 0.70 7.59
N LYS A 35 -6.97 0.00 8.32
CA LYS A 35 -6.74 -0.36 9.72
C LYS A 35 -5.54 -1.28 9.89
N VAL A 36 -5.43 -2.31 9.05
CA VAL A 36 -4.30 -3.24 9.15
C VAL A 36 -2.99 -2.55 8.77
N TYR A 37 -3.01 -1.67 7.78
CA TYR A 37 -1.83 -0.87 7.42
C TYR A 37 -1.36 0.03 8.56
N LEU A 38 -2.29 0.71 9.23
CA LEU A 38 -1.98 1.52 10.42
C LEU A 38 -1.37 0.67 11.54
N ASN A 39 -1.96 -0.50 11.82
CA ASN A 39 -1.44 -1.43 12.82
C ASN A 39 -0.05 -1.96 12.47
N TYR A 40 0.23 -2.21 11.18
CA TYR A 40 1.56 -2.59 10.71
C TYR A 40 2.58 -1.47 10.94
N GLN A 41 2.24 -0.21 10.63
CA GLN A 41 3.13 0.93 10.91
C GLN A 41 3.43 1.04 12.41
N LEU A 42 2.40 0.89 13.26
CA LEU A 42 2.55 0.88 14.72
C LEU A 42 3.44 -0.27 15.20
N GLY A 43 3.23 -1.49 14.69
CA GLY A 43 4.03 -2.66 15.05
C GLY A 43 5.49 -2.57 14.61
N LYS A 44 5.77 -1.86 13.52
CA LYS A 44 7.13 -1.67 12.99
C LYS A 44 7.89 -0.55 13.70
N ASN A 45 7.24 0.59 13.99
CA ASN A 45 7.91 1.76 14.54
C ASN A 45 6.94 2.72 15.27
N ALA A 46 6.38 2.26 16.39
CA ALA A 46 5.40 3.01 17.18
C ALA A 46 5.85 4.43 17.56
N GLU A 47 7.13 4.62 17.92
CA GLU A 47 7.67 5.94 18.29
C GLU A 47 7.64 6.93 17.12
N LEU A 48 7.99 6.48 15.91
CA LEU A 48 7.98 7.34 14.73
C LEU A 48 6.55 7.66 14.28
N VAL A 49 5.63 6.70 14.40
CA VAL A 49 4.21 6.93 14.15
C VAL A 49 3.66 7.96 15.13
N LYS A 50 3.98 7.83 16.42
CA LYS A 50 3.57 8.81 17.43
C LYS A 50 4.12 10.20 17.12
N ARG A 51 5.42 10.32 16.82
CA ARG A 51 6.05 11.59 16.46
C ARG A 51 5.39 12.22 15.22
N ARG A 52 4.97 11.41 14.24
CA ARG A 52 4.22 11.90 13.07
C ARG A 52 2.89 12.52 13.49
N GLU A 53 2.13 11.85 14.36
CA GLU A 53 0.85 12.38 14.86
C GLU A 53 1.06 13.65 15.69
N ASP A 54 2.06 13.68 16.57
CA ASP A 54 2.38 14.87 17.38
C ASP A 54 2.71 16.08 16.48
N LEU A 55 3.52 15.88 15.42
CA LEU A 55 3.82 16.93 14.43
C LEU A 55 2.57 17.40 13.68
N LYS A 56 1.68 16.47 13.30
CA LYS A 56 0.42 16.78 12.63
C LYS A 56 -0.51 17.60 13.52
N GLU A 57 -0.63 17.23 14.80
CA GLU A 57 -1.40 17.99 15.78
C GLU A 57 -0.83 19.40 15.97
N ASN A 58 0.49 19.54 16.10
CA ASN A 58 1.15 20.84 16.20
C ASN A 58 0.86 21.74 14.99
N ILE A 59 0.95 21.20 13.77
CA ILE A 59 0.65 21.96 12.53
C ILE A 59 -0.79 22.46 12.55
N ILE A 60 -1.75 21.60 12.93
CA ILE A 60 -3.16 21.98 13.05
C ILE A 60 -3.35 23.06 14.11
N GLN A 61 -2.69 22.93 15.26
CA GLN A 61 -2.76 23.91 16.34
C GLN A 61 -2.19 25.27 15.90
N PHE A 62 -0.99 25.29 15.33
CA PHE A 62 -0.39 26.53 14.82
C PHE A 62 -1.25 27.19 13.75
N SER A 63 -1.85 26.41 12.84
CA SER A 63 -2.77 26.97 11.85
C SER A 63 -3.99 27.64 12.49
N LYS A 64 -4.60 27.02 13.50
CA LYS A 64 -5.73 27.61 14.23
C LYS A 64 -5.32 28.87 14.99
N GLU A 65 -4.15 28.87 15.61
CA GLU A 65 -3.64 30.05 16.32
C GLU A 65 -3.36 31.20 15.35
N ILE A 66 -2.74 30.92 14.20
CA ILE A 66 -2.54 31.90 13.11
C ILE A 66 -3.88 32.48 12.64
N ASP A 67 -4.87 31.64 12.34
CA ASP A 67 -6.19 32.09 11.90
C ASP A 67 -6.87 33.00 12.94
N ASN A 68 -6.76 32.66 14.22
CA ASN A 68 -7.28 33.48 15.31
C ASN A 68 -6.56 34.84 15.40
N LEU A 69 -5.23 34.86 15.27
CA LEU A 69 -4.46 36.10 15.30
C LEU A 69 -4.73 36.98 14.07
N LEU A 70 -4.94 36.40 12.88
CA LEU A 70 -5.32 37.14 11.67
C LEU A 70 -6.67 37.86 11.86
N ILE A 71 -7.64 37.23 12.52
CA ILE A 71 -8.92 37.86 12.86
C ILE A 71 -8.69 39.06 13.79
N LEU A 72 -7.77 38.97 14.76
CA LEU A 72 -7.45 40.07 15.67
C LEU A 72 -6.67 41.19 14.98
N ALA A 73 -5.74 40.86 14.09
CA ALA A 73 -4.93 41.80 13.33
C ALA A 73 -5.78 42.69 12.41
N SER A 74 -6.92 42.18 11.93
CA SER A 74 -7.89 42.97 11.16
C SER A 74 -8.54 44.12 11.96
N LYS A 75 -8.41 44.10 13.30
CA LYS A 75 -9.05 45.05 14.22
C LYS A 75 -8.06 45.91 14.99
N VAL A 76 -6.83 45.42 15.17
CA VAL A 76 -5.79 46.08 16.00
C VAL A 76 -4.44 45.93 15.31
N SER A 77 -3.74 47.05 15.10
CA SER A 77 -2.34 47.04 14.68
C SER A 77 -1.44 47.05 15.91
N SER A 78 -0.63 46.01 16.08
CA SER A 78 0.29 45.85 17.21
C SER A 78 1.55 45.11 16.77
N GLU A 79 2.73 45.68 17.04
CA GLU A 79 4.02 45.06 16.77
C GLU A 79 4.19 43.71 17.50
N ALA A 80 3.63 43.59 18.72
CA ALA A 80 3.65 42.33 19.46
C ALA A 80 2.83 41.22 18.77
N LEU A 81 1.75 41.60 18.09
CA LEU A 81 0.91 40.69 17.32
C LEU A 81 1.63 40.22 16.05
N GLU A 82 2.29 41.15 15.35
CA GLU A 82 3.12 40.83 14.18
C GLU A 82 4.24 39.86 14.54
N ASN A 83 5.00 40.14 15.61
CA ASN A 83 6.07 39.27 16.08
C ASN A 83 5.54 37.86 16.44
N LYS A 84 4.38 37.76 17.09
CA LYS A 84 3.80 36.45 17.44
C LYS A 84 3.33 35.68 16.21
N LEU A 85 2.76 36.37 15.22
CA LEU A 85 2.34 35.77 13.96
C LEU A 85 3.54 35.18 13.21
N THR A 86 4.63 35.95 13.08
CA THR A 86 5.86 35.48 12.45
C THR A 86 6.46 34.28 13.18
N GLU A 87 6.45 34.27 14.52
CA GLU A 87 6.90 33.12 15.31
C GLU A 87 6.09 31.86 15.00
N LEU A 88 4.75 31.96 15.00
CA LEU A 88 3.86 30.84 14.73
C LEU A 88 4.00 30.33 13.29
N GLU A 89 4.14 31.22 12.31
CA GLU A 89 4.40 30.86 10.92
C GLU A 89 5.72 30.08 10.78
N HIS A 90 6.79 30.56 11.45
CA HIS A 90 8.06 29.86 11.45
C HIS A 90 7.97 28.47 12.10
N LEU A 91 7.31 28.36 13.26
CA LEU A 91 7.10 27.08 13.96
C LEU A 91 6.28 26.10 13.11
N LYS A 92 5.26 26.59 12.41
CA LYS A 92 4.47 25.79 11.46
C LYS A 92 5.33 25.28 10.32
N ILE A 93 6.09 26.14 9.66
CA ILE A 93 6.98 25.77 8.55
C ILE A 93 8.02 24.72 9.02
N GLN A 94 8.60 24.92 10.20
CA GLN A 94 9.55 23.97 10.78
C GLN A 94 8.91 22.60 11.03
N SER A 95 7.70 22.58 11.60
CA SER A 95 6.96 21.35 11.90
C SER A 95 6.54 20.63 10.61
N GLU A 96 6.11 21.36 9.58
CA GLU A 96 5.78 20.83 8.25
C GLU A 96 7.01 20.21 7.57
N ALA A 97 8.16 20.88 7.63
CA ALA A 97 9.40 20.37 7.08
C ALA A 97 9.87 19.10 7.80
N GLU A 98 9.75 19.06 9.13
CA GLU A 98 10.07 17.88 9.91
C GLU A 98 9.11 16.72 9.60
N PHE A 99 7.80 17.00 9.52
CA PHE A 99 6.78 16.02 9.17
C PHE A 99 7.06 15.39 7.80
N GLN A 100 7.35 16.20 6.78
CA GLN A 100 7.67 15.70 5.44
C GLN A 100 8.94 14.83 5.43
N ARG A 101 10.00 15.27 6.13
CA ARG A 101 11.24 14.49 6.27
C ARG A 101 10.99 13.15 6.96
N LEU A 102 10.25 13.16 8.06
CA LEU A 102 9.90 11.97 8.82
C LEU A 102 9.13 10.97 7.97
N CYS A 103 8.10 11.45 7.26
CA CYS A 103 7.26 10.64 6.37
C CYS A 103 8.04 10.03 5.20
N ASN A 104 8.88 10.83 4.53
CA ASN A 104 9.65 10.40 3.36
C ASN A 104 10.77 9.42 3.73
N ASN A 105 11.49 9.67 4.82
CA ASN A 105 12.65 8.85 5.20
C ASN A 105 12.25 7.49 5.79
N ASN A 106 11.06 7.39 6.39
CA ASN A 106 10.64 6.19 7.13
C ASN A 106 9.44 5.47 6.51
N ASN A 107 9.01 5.89 5.33
CA ASN A 107 7.80 5.40 4.66
C ASN A 107 6.56 5.42 5.59
N LEU A 108 6.41 6.51 6.33
CA LEU A 108 5.32 6.73 7.30
C LEU A 108 4.17 7.56 6.71
N LYS A 109 4.10 7.65 5.38
CA LYS A 109 2.99 8.33 4.73
C LYS A 109 1.67 7.67 5.15
N GLU A 110 0.73 8.53 5.49
CA GLU A 110 -0.63 8.12 5.84
C GLU A 110 -1.34 7.68 4.57
N VAL A 111 -1.98 6.51 4.62
CA VAL A 111 -2.83 6.00 3.55
C VAL A 111 -4.25 6.06 4.08
N THR A 112 -5.03 7.01 3.56
CA THR A 112 -6.42 7.20 3.97
C THR A 112 -7.36 6.33 3.14
N GLU A 113 -8.59 6.17 3.63
CA GLU A 113 -9.63 5.44 2.91
C GLU A 113 -9.93 6.07 1.55
N ASP A 114 -9.95 7.40 1.47
CA ASP A 114 -10.23 8.12 0.23
C ASP A 114 -9.13 7.90 -0.83
N MET A 115 -7.85 7.90 -0.42
CA MET A 115 -6.73 7.59 -1.32
C MET A 115 -6.82 6.18 -1.91
N LEU A 116 -7.24 5.21 -1.09
CA LEU A 116 -7.45 3.84 -1.55
C LEU A 116 -8.70 3.71 -2.43
N LYS A 117 -9.80 4.40 -2.11
CA LYS A 117 -10.99 4.46 -2.97
C LYS A 117 -10.65 5.02 -4.34
N ASP A 118 -9.85 6.08 -4.41
CA ASP A 118 -9.38 6.64 -5.67
C ASP A 118 -8.54 5.64 -6.47
N SER A 119 -7.62 4.94 -5.80
CA SER A 119 -6.81 3.88 -6.43
C SER A 119 -7.68 2.75 -6.96
N PHE A 120 -8.68 2.32 -6.20
CA PHE A 120 -9.60 1.24 -6.57
C PHE A 120 -10.52 1.66 -7.72
N ARG A 121 -10.95 2.93 -7.76
CA ARG A 121 -11.73 3.48 -8.88
C ARG A 121 -10.97 3.38 -10.20
N ILE A 122 -9.67 3.69 -10.20
CA ILE A 122 -8.82 3.54 -11.39
C ILE A 122 -8.77 2.07 -11.83
N VAL A 123 -8.64 1.13 -10.89
CA VAL A 123 -8.65 -0.30 -11.20
C VAL A 123 -9.98 -0.75 -11.80
N LYS A 124 -11.11 -0.33 -11.21
CA LYS A 124 -12.46 -0.64 -11.73
C LYS A 124 -12.62 -0.15 -13.17
N GLN A 125 -12.22 1.09 -13.45
CA GLN A 125 -12.26 1.65 -14.81
C GLN A 125 -11.42 0.83 -15.81
N LEU A 126 -10.25 0.34 -15.40
CA LEU A 126 -9.40 -0.52 -16.25
C LEU A 126 -9.97 -1.92 -16.46
N PHE A 127 -10.79 -2.43 -15.52
CA PHE A 127 -11.54 -3.67 -15.74
C PHE A 127 -12.71 -3.46 -16.71
N GLU A 128 -13.42 -2.34 -16.60
CA GLU A 128 -14.57 -2.01 -17.46
C GLU A 128 -14.19 -1.85 -18.94
N THR A 129 -13.00 -1.35 -19.25
CA THR A 129 -12.52 -1.21 -20.64
C THR A 129 -12.31 -2.55 -21.35
N SER A 130 -12.19 -3.67 -20.61
CA SER A 130 -12.09 -5.05 -21.11
C SER A 130 -11.07 -5.31 -22.23
N ASP A 131 -10.08 -4.43 -22.42
CA ASP A 131 -9.05 -4.57 -23.45
C ASP A 131 -7.77 -5.25 -22.90
N ILE A 132 -7.11 -6.04 -23.74
CA ILE A 132 -5.91 -6.83 -23.37
C ILE A 132 -4.80 -5.92 -22.81
N ARG A 133 -4.70 -4.68 -23.31
CA ARG A 133 -3.71 -3.71 -22.85
C ARG A 133 -3.99 -3.24 -21.43
N SER A 134 -5.24 -3.04 -21.06
CA SER A 134 -5.68 -2.66 -19.71
C SER A 134 -5.43 -3.79 -18.73
N CYS A 135 -5.73 -5.04 -19.11
CA CYS A 135 -5.41 -6.22 -18.28
C CYS A 135 -3.90 -6.35 -18.01
N LYS A 136 -3.06 -6.17 -19.03
CA LYS A 136 -1.60 -6.19 -18.84
C LYS A 136 -1.13 -5.04 -17.95
N LYS A 137 -1.69 -3.85 -18.12
CA LYS A 137 -1.38 -2.68 -17.30
C LYS A 137 -1.80 -2.86 -15.84
N LEU A 138 -2.92 -3.51 -15.58
CA LEU A 138 -3.36 -3.88 -14.23
C LEU A 138 -2.34 -4.79 -13.54
N ILE A 139 -1.83 -5.80 -14.25
CA ILE A 139 -0.80 -6.69 -13.72
C ILE A 139 0.48 -5.90 -13.42
N GLU A 140 0.94 -5.09 -14.36
CA GLU A 140 2.17 -4.29 -14.20
C GLU A 140 2.10 -3.28 -13.03
N LEU A 141 0.93 -2.69 -12.79
CA LEU A 141 0.76 -1.66 -11.75
C LEU A 141 0.48 -2.25 -10.36
N TYR A 142 -0.33 -3.31 -10.30
CA TYR A 142 -0.91 -3.77 -9.03
C TYR A 142 -0.43 -5.15 -8.60
N VAL A 143 0.15 -5.97 -9.47
CA VAL A 143 0.70 -7.28 -9.08
C VAL A 143 2.18 -7.12 -8.78
N GLU A 144 2.56 -7.35 -7.52
CA GLU A 144 3.96 -7.28 -7.09
C GLU A 144 4.67 -8.61 -7.32
N LYS A 145 4.03 -9.72 -6.95
CA LYS A 145 4.60 -11.06 -7.10
C LYS A 145 3.52 -12.13 -7.10
N VAL A 146 3.79 -13.26 -7.75
CA VAL A 146 2.95 -14.47 -7.66
C VAL A 146 3.81 -15.61 -7.17
N VAL A 147 3.41 -16.23 -6.06
CA VAL A 147 4.06 -17.41 -5.48
C VAL A 147 3.20 -18.63 -5.81
N ILE A 148 3.79 -19.63 -6.46
CA ILE A 148 3.10 -20.84 -6.87
C ILE A 148 3.59 -21.98 -5.99
N TYR A 149 2.66 -22.61 -5.28
CA TYR A 149 2.87 -23.86 -4.55
C TYR A 149 2.27 -25.02 -5.35
N ARG A 150 2.43 -26.24 -4.84
CA ARG A 150 1.93 -27.45 -5.49
C ARG A 150 0.42 -27.38 -5.74
N ASP A 151 -0.32 -26.86 -4.77
CA ASP A 151 -1.79 -26.88 -4.76
C ASP A 151 -2.44 -25.49 -4.74
N GLU A 152 -1.65 -24.42 -4.60
CA GLU A 152 -2.18 -23.06 -4.48
C GLU A 152 -1.29 -22.01 -5.17
N ALA A 153 -1.91 -20.91 -5.60
CA ALA A 153 -1.23 -19.73 -6.10
C ALA A 153 -1.57 -18.51 -5.23
N ILE A 154 -0.55 -17.93 -4.60
CA ILE A 154 -0.65 -16.74 -3.78
C ILE A 154 -0.23 -15.54 -4.63
N VAL A 155 -1.11 -14.54 -4.71
CA VAL A 155 -0.85 -13.32 -5.48
C VAL A 155 -0.70 -12.17 -4.50
N LEU A 156 0.38 -11.42 -4.67
CA LEU A 156 0.75 -10.30 -3.81
C LEU A 156 0.50 -9.02 -4.59
N TYR A 157 -0.32 -8.14 -4.02
CA TYR A 157 -0.74 -6.91 -4.67
C TYR A 157 -0.12 -5.67 -4.04
N ARG A 158 0.30 -4.73 -4.89
CA ARG A 158 0.62 -3.35 -4.54
C ARG A 158 -0.61 -2.49 -4.79
N LEU A 159 -1.47 -2.39 -3.78
CA LEU A 159 -2.77 -1.70 -3.88
C LEU A 159 -2.65 -0.17 -3.88
N HIS A 160 -1.57 0.37 -3.29
CA HIS A 160 -1.26 1.78 -3.28
C HIS A 160 0.27 1.98 -3.28
N PRO A 161 0.82 2.99 -3.99
CA PRO A 161 2.27 3.20 -4.07
C PRO A 161 2.96 3.37 -2.72
N ASP A 162 2.29 4.05 -1.77
CA ASP A 162 2.83 4.29 -0.43
C ASP A 162 2.66 3.08 0.52
N MET A 163 1.92 2.02 0.12
CA MET A 163 1.77 0.80 0.91
C MET A 163 2.86 -0.22 0.56
N VAL A 164 4.04 -0.05 1.16
CA VAL A 164 5.18 -0.94 0.92
C VAL A 164 5.15 -2.14 1.87
N HIS A 165 5.19 -3.36 1.32
CA HIS A 165 5.30 -4.65 2.02
C HIS A 165 4.17 -5.06 2.98
N SER A 166 3.16 -4.21 3.22
CA SER A 166 2.06 -4.51 4.16
C SER A 166 0.97 -5.43 3.58
N CYS A 167 0.74 -5.42 2.27
CA CYS A 167 -0.33 -6.22 1.68
C CYS A 167 -0.09 -7.73 1.78
N TYR A 168 1.16 -8.15 2.02
CA TYR A 168 1.56 -9.55 2.08
C TYR A 168 0.79 -10.32 3.17
N GLU A 169 0.82 -9.87 4.43
CA GLU A 169 0.12 -10.55 5.53
C GLU A 169 -1.41 -10.43 5.41
N ILE A 170 -1.92 -9.30 4.91
CA ILE A 170 -3.35 -9.02 4.80
C ILE A 170 -4.01 -9.96 3.79
N LEU A 171 -3.35 -10.15 2.64
CA LEU A 171 -3.84 -11.01 1.56
C LEU A 171 -3.63 -12.49 1.87
N LEU A 172 -2.58 -12.87 2.61
CA LEU A 172 -2.37 -14.24 3.08
C LEU A 172 -3.54 -14.72 3.95
N ASN A 173 -4.04 -13.87 4.85
CA ASN A 173 -5.18 -14.21 5.71
C ASN A 173 -6.54 -14.31 4.98
N ARG A 174 -6.68 -13.73 3.78
CA ARG A 174 -7.88 -13.84 2.93
C ARG A 174 -7.78 -14.96 1.88
N SER A 175 -6.58 -15.43 1.56
CA SER A 175 -6.33 -16.35 0.45
C SER A 175 -6.22 -17.82 0.85
N SER A 176 -6.50 -18.18 2.11
CA SER A 176 -6.84 -19.56 2.53
C SER A 176 -8.19 -20.01 1.92
N GLY A 177 -8.32 -19.94 0.61
CA GLY A 177 -9.41 -20.47 -0.18
C GLY A 177 -8.92 -21.75 -0.85
N THR A 178 -9.19 -22.86 -0.18
CA THR A 178 -8.81 -24.22 -0.57
C THR A 178 -9.38 -24.59 -1.94
N LEU A 179 -8.55 -25.10 -2.84
CA LEU A 179 -9.02 -26.06 -3.85
C LEU A 179 -9.21 -27.39 -3.09
N ALA A 180 -10.43 -27.70 -2.63
CA ALA A 180 -10.76 -29.06 -2.17
C ALA A 180 -10.54 -30.03 -3.35
N ASP A 181 -10.07 -31.28 -3.21
CA ASP A 181 -10.13 -32.25 -2.13
C ASP A 181 -9.10 -33.37 -2.43
N THR A 182 -8.86 -34.22 -1.43
CA THR A 182 -8.16 -35.52 -1.42
C THR A 182 -6.70 -35.58 -0.97
N THR A 183 -6.57 -36.21 0.22
CA THR A 183 -5.53 -37.11 0.70
C THR A 183 -4.30 -36.59 1.46
N ASN A 184 -4.38 -36.84 2.78
CA ASN A 184 -3.37 -37.38 3.70
C ASN A 184 -2.48 -36.39 4.50
N PRO A 185 -2.49 -36.40 5.85
CA PRO A 185 -1.87 -35.36 6.68
C PRO A 185 -0.35 -35.40 6.85
N ASN A 186 0.40 -36.15 6.03
CA ASN A 186 1.79 -36.50 6.36
C ASN A 186 2.87 -36.16 5.31
N ASP A 187 2.59 -35.32 4.31
CA ASP A 187 3.61 -34.99 3.30
C ASP A 187 4.32 -33.65 3.56
N CYS A 188 5.50 -33.79 4.18
CA CYS A 188 6.73 -33.00 4.04
C CYS A 188 6.61 -31.52 3.60
N VAL A 189 6.91 -30.64 4.57
CA VAL A 189 7.23 -29.21 4.37
C VAL A 189 8.41 -29.07 3.41
N GLY A 190 8.14 -28.71 2.16
CA GLY A 190 9.15 -28.33 1.17
C GLY A 190 9.37 -26.81 1.17
N GLU A 191 10.64 -26.38 1.13
CA GLU A 191 11.02 -24.97 1.07
C GLU A 191 10.41 -24.24 -0.17
N PRO A 192 9.91 -23.00 0.00
CA PRO A 192 9.23 -22.26 -1.07
C PRO A 192 10.20 -21.84 -2.17
N ASN A 193 9.89 -22.19 -3.43
CA ASN A 193 10.61 -21.68 -4.58
C ASN A 193 10.03 -20.32 -5.02
N GLU A 194 10.90 -19.32 -5.07
CA GLU A 194 10.56 -17.94 -5.35
C GLU A 194 10.43 -17.71 -6.86
N VAL A 195 9.21 -17.47 -7.37
CA VAL A 195 9.03 -16.99 -8.75
C VAL A 195 8.73 -15.49 -8.70
N VAL A 196 9.70 -14.68 -9.09
CA VAL A 196 9.55 -13.22 -9.22
C VAL A 196 9.14 -12.93 -10.66
N LEU A 197 7.86 -12.59 -10.88
CA LEU A 197 7.40 -12.01 -12.14
C LEU A 197 7.83 -10.54 -12.19
N CYS A 198 9.12 -10.29 -12.39
CA CYS A 198 9.61 -8.93 -12.59
C CYS A 198 9.34 -8.50 -14.03
N GLY A 199 8.60 -7.41 -14.20
CA GLY A 199 8.61 -6.65 -15.45
C GLY A 199 10.05 -6.28 -15.81
N SER A 200 10.44 -6.59 -17.05
CA SER A 200 11.75 -6.34 -17.68
C SER A 200 12.85 -7.40 -17.45
N LYS A 201 12.78 -8.46 -18.29
CA LYS A 201 13.84 -9.38 -18.80
C LYS A 201 15.14 -9.60 -17.98
N ARG A 202 15.39 -10.86 -17.62
CA ARG A 202 16.49 -11.71 -18.15
C ARG A 202 16.21 -13.19 -17.80
N TYR A 203 15.75 -13.97 -18.77
CA TYR A 203 15.93 -15.42 -18.74
C TYR A 203 17.04 -15.75 -19.75
N SER A 204 18.20 -16.17 -19.24
CA SER A 204 19.25 -16.78 -20.03
C SER A 204 18.82 -18.21 -20.36
N PHE A 205 18.46 -18.45 -21.62
CA PHE A 205 18.44 -19.81 -22.16
C PHE A 205 19.87 -20.19 -22.50
N THR A 206 20.46 -21.11 -21.75
CA THR A 206 21.54 -21.94 -22.30
C THR A 206 20.88 -23.14 -22.95
N SER A 207 20.76 -23.10 -24.28
CA SER A 207 20.47 -24.28 -25.08
C SER A 207 21.64 -25.26 -24.99
N THR A 208 21.31 -26.51 -24.71
CA THR A 208 22.08 -27.71 -25.05
C THR A 208 20.96 -28.71 -25.33
N ILE A 209 20.74 -29.19 -26.56
CA ILE A 209 21.66 -29.69 -27.59
C ILE A 209 21.19 -29.19 -28.96
#